data_AF-A0AAJ6ACL7-F1
#
_entry.id   AF-A0AAJ6ACL7-F1
#
_cell.length_a   1.000
_cell.length_b   1.000
_cell.length_c   1.000
_cell.angle_alpha   90.00
_cell.angle_beta   90.00
_cell.angle_gamma   90.00
#
_symmetry.space_group_name_H-M   'P 1'
#
loop_
_entity.id
_entity.type
_entity.pdbx_description
1 polymer ?
#
loop_
_entity_poly.entity_id
_entity_poly.type
_entity_poly.pdbx_seq_one_letter_code
_entity_poly.pdbx_strand_id
1 'polypeptide(L)'
;MNIDAFRTMFPAYADYRTFSDEMIEMWLDVANVHLKKGWSLSGKTYDHAIMLMLAHLLYGVAKSSNANAESGPTGIVTSATEGSVSVSFATPTTKDAWEFWLASSPYGLQLWALLQQLGSGGLFIGGLPERSAVRKVGGVFL
;
A
#
# COMPACT_ATOMS: atom_id res chain seq x y z
N MET A 1 13.48 7.35 -4.95
CA MET A 1 12.26 8.09 -5.32
C MET A 1 12.62 9.57 -5.37
N ASN A 2 11.97 10.40 -6.19
CA ASN A 2 12.18 11.85 -6.18
C ASN A 2 11.15 12.50 -5.23
N ILE A 3 11.63 13.31 -4.26
CA ILE A 3 10.80 13.91 -3.20
C ILE A 3 9.86 14.98 -3.75
N ASP A 4 10.31 15.79 -4.71
CA ASP A 4 9.47 16.81 -5.35
C ASP A 4 8.28 16.19 -6.09
N ALA A 5 8.50 15.07 -6.77
CA ALA A 5 7.45 14.32 -7.43
C ALA A 5 6.42 13.78 -6.43
N PHE A 6 6.86 13.34 -5.25
CA PHE A 6 5.97 12.91 -4.17
C PHE A 6 5.12 14.07 -3.65
N ARG A 7 5.73 15.23 -3.37
CA ARG A 7 5.00 16.43 -2.91
C ARG A 7 3.99 16.95 -3.95
N THR A 8 4.32 16.82 -5.23
CA THR A 8 3.41 17.17 -6.34
C THR A 8 2.22 16.21 -6.39
N MET A 9 2.44 14.91 -6.16
CA MET A 9 1.38 13.90 -6.17
C MET A 9 0.48 13.95 -4.93
N PHE A 10 1.04 14.31 -3.77
CA PHE A 10 0.33 14.41 -2.50
C PHE A 10 0.49 15.81 -1.90
N PRO A 11 -0.35 16.78 -2.32
CA PRO A 11 -0.27 18.16 -1.84
C PRO A 11 -0.39 18.32 -0.32
N ALA A 12 -1.02 17.35 0.36
CA ALA A 12 -1.11 17.31 1.83
C ALA A 12 0.27 17.28 2.53
N TYR A 13 1.31 16.80 1.84
CA TYR A 13 2.69 16.74 2.35
C TYR A 13 3.61 17.77 1.66
N ALA A 14 3.06 18.82 1.04
CA ALA A 14 3.86 19.81 0.32
C ALA A 14 4.58 20.80 1.25
N ASP A 15 4.13 20.96 2.49
CA ASP A 15 4.73 21.90 3.43
C ASP A 15 6.03 21.37 4.05
N TYR A 16 7.13 22.05 3.74
CA TYR A 16 8.49 21.72 4.18
C TYR A 16 8.71 21.94 5.69
N ARG A 17 7.90 22.79 6.34
CA ARG A 17 8.07 23.07 7.77
C ARG A 17 7.50 21.97 8.65
N THR A 18 6.42 21.34 8.19
CA THR A 18 5.74 20.25 8.88
C THR A 18 6.30 18.89 8.47
N PHE A 19 6.67 18.73 7.20
CA PHE A 19 7.30 17.54 6.66
C PHE A 19 8.63 17.92 6.02
N SER A 20 9.72 17.84 6.80
CA SER A 20 11.06 18.11 6.28
C SER A 20 11.53 17.00 5.34
N ASP A 21 12.53 17.30 4.51
CA ASP A 21 13.05 16.33 3.54
C ASP A 21 13.68 15.12 4.26
N GLU A 22 14.38 15.36 5.37
CA GLU A 22 15.01 14.31 6.18
C GLU A 22 13.97 13.37 6.79
N MET A 23 12.82 13.91 7.22
CA MET A 23 11.71 13.10 7.72
C MET A 23 11.14 12.22 6.61
N ILE A 24 10.94 12.77 5.42
CA ILE A 24 10.42 12.00 4.29
C ILE A 24 11.40 10.89 3.88
N GLU A 25 12.70 11.16 3.86
CA GLU A 25 13.73 10.17 3.56
C GLU A 25 13.76 9.03 4.58
N MET A 26 13.69 9.36 5.87
CA MET A 26 13.63 8.35 6.94
C MET A 26 12.39 7.45 6.80
N TRP A 27 11.21 8.02 6.54
CA TRP A 27 9.99 7.22 6.35
C TRP A 27 9.98 6.47 5.02
N LEU A 28 10.68 6.97 4.00
CA LEU A 28 10.88 6.26 2.75
C LEU A 28 11.70 4.98 2.96
N ASP A 29 12.74 5.02 3.80
CA ASP A 29 13.49 3.81 4.17
C ASP A 29 12.60 2.79 4.86
N VAL A 30 11.71 3.21 5.76
CA VAL A 30 10.70 2.33 6.37
C VAL A 30 9.75 1.76 5.31
N ALA A 31 9.26 2.59 4.38
CA ALA A 31 8.41 2.13 3.28
C ALA A 31 9.09 1.04 2.42
N ASN A 32 10.39 1.16 2.17
CA ASN A 32 11.18 0.19 1.42
C ASN A 32 11.33 -1.16 2.15
N VAL A 33 11.19 -1.18 3.48
CA VAL A 33 11.16 -2.45 4.25
C VAL A 33 9.87 -3.22 3.98
N HIS A 34 8.75 -2.52 3.84
CA HIS A 34 7.44 -3.14 3.58
C HIS A 34 7.26 -3.58 2.13
N LEU A 35 7.74 -2.80 1.17
CA LEU A 35 7.57 -3.06 -0.27
C LEU A 35 8.91 -3.27 -0.97
N LYS A 36 9.09 -4.48 -1.51
CA LYS A 36 10.25 -4.83 -2.33
C LYS A 36 9.86 -4.96 -3.80
N LYS A 37 10.78 -4.61 -4.69
CA LYS A 37 10.62 -4.83 -6.12
C LYS A 37 10.45 -6.32 -6.40
N GLY A 38 9.49 -6.64 -7.27
CA GLY A 38 9.20 -8.00 -7.70
C GLY A 38 8.85 -8.03 -9.18
N TRP A 39 8.50 -9.22 -9.68
CA TRP A 39 8.12 -9.39 -11.09
C TRP A 39 6.84 -8.61 -11.45
N SER A 40 5.85 -8.58 -10.55
CA SER A 40 4.59 -7.84 -10.72
C SER A 40 4.67 -6.38 -10.25
N LEU A 41 5.53 -6.09 -9.28
CA LEU A 41 5.73 -4.78 -8.70
C LEU A 41 7.07 -4.19 -9.18
N SER A 42 7.08 -3.64 -10.40
CA SER A 42 8.28 -3.12 -11.05
C SER A 42 8.02 -1.82 -11.85
N GLY A 43 9.08 -1.03 -12.05
CA GLY A 43 9.00 0.24 -12.77
C GLY A 43 8.00 1.22 -12.13
N LYS A 44 7.15 1.82 -12.96
CA LYS A 44 6.19 2.85 -12.52
C LYS A 44 5.18 2.37 -11.48
N THR A 45 4.80 1.09 -11.50
CA THR A 45 3.85 0.55 -10.50
C THR A 45 4.49 0.45 -9.13
N TYR A 46 5.79 0.09 -9.07
CA TYR A 46 6.56 0.13 -7.83
C TYR A 46 6.73 1.57 -7.33
N ASP A 47 7.07 2.51 -8.21
CA ASP A 47 7.24 3.91 -7.84
C ASP A 47 5.94 4.51 -7.28
N HIS A 48 4.79 4.15 -7.85
CA HIS A 48 3.50 4.61 -7.32
C HIS A 48 3.14 3.89 -6.00
N ALA A 49 3.40 2.59 -5.89
CA ALA A 49 3.14 1.83 -4.68
C ALA A 49 3.98 2.32 -3.49
N ILE A 50 5.26 2.62 -3.69
CA ILE A 50 6.13 3.14 -2.64
C ILE A 50 5.70 4.54 -2.20
N MET A 51 5.22 5.39 -3.11
CA MET A 51 4.67 6.69 -2.78
C MET A 51 3.39 6.58 -1.93
N LEU A 52 2.47 5.66 -2.28
CA LEU A 52 1.27 5.41 -1.49
C LEU A 52 1.60 4.84 -0.10
N MET A 53 2.60 3.97 -0.02
CA MET A 53 3.09 3.40 1.23
C MET A 53 3.71 4.47 2.15
N LEU A 54 4.54 5.35 1.58
CA LEU A 54 5.11 6.48 2.30
C LEU A 54 4.01 7.43 2.82
N ALA A 55 3.04 7.78 1.98
CA ALA A 55 1.91 8.60 2.39
C ALA A 55 1.09 7.95 3.52
N HIS A 56 0.88 6.63 3.46
CA HIS A 56 0.22 5.88 4.54
C HIS A 56 0.98 6.00 5.87
N LEU A 57 2.30 5.84 5.86
CA LEU A 57 3.12 5.97 7.07
C LEU A 57 3.09 7.39 7.63
N LEU A 58 3.26 8.41 6.77
CA LEU A 58 3.19 9.82 7.17
C LEU A 58 1.82 10.20 7.73
N TYR A 59 0.74 9.64 7.18
CA TYR A 59 -0.61 9.81 7.72
C TYR A 59 -0.74 9.25 9.15
N GLY A 60 -0.16 8.08 9.42
CA GLY A 60 -0.12 7.49 10.75
C GLY A 60 0.64 8.36 11.76
N VAL A 61 1.79 8.89 11.35
CA VAL A 61 2.62 9.77 12.18
C VAL A 61 1.90 11.08 12.48
N ALA A 62 1.30 11.71 11.47
CA ALA A 62 0.55 12.96 11.64
C ALA A 62 -0.68 12.78 12.56
N LYS A 63 -1.36 11.62 12.52
CA LYS A 63 -2.41 11.29 13.49
C LYS A 63 -1.85 11.09 14.90
N SER A 64 -0.72 10.40 15.04
CA SER A 64 -0.10 10.17 16.33
C SER A 64 0.42 11.47 16.97
N SER A 65 0.98 12.40 16.18
CA SER A 65 1.45 13.68 16.70
C SER A 65 0.31 14.58 17.19
N ASN A 66 -0.86 14.54 16.54
CA ASN A 66 -2.06 15.27 17.00
C ASN A 66 -2.75 14.60 18.20
N ALA A 67 -2.63 13.28 18.35
CA ALA A 67 -3.16 12.54 19.50
C ALA A 67 -2.35 12.76 20.80
N ASN A 68 -1.12 13.28 20.70
CA ASN A 68 -0.29 13.60 21.87
C ASN A 68 -0.69 14.91 22.58
N ALA A 69 -1.84 15.51 22.25
CA ALA A 69 -2.46 16.48 23.14
C ALA A 69 -3.02 15.79 24.39
N GLU A 70 -3.66 14.62 24.30
CA GLU A 70 -4.11 13.84 25.46
C GLU A 70 -4.28 12.34 25.07
N SER A 71 -3.42 11.46 25.62
CA SER A 71 -3.47 9.98 25.59
C SER A 71 -2.94 9.22 24.36
N GLY A 72 -1.81 8.51 24.55
CA GLY A 72 -1.55 7.24 23.85
C GLY A 72 -2.48 6.13 24.37
N PRO A 73 -2.60 4.94 23.73
CA PRO A 73 -1.69 4.28 22.79
C PRO A 73 -2.32 4.02 21.41
N THR A 74 -1.52 3.44 20.51
CA THR A 74 -1.81 2.84 19.20
C THR A 74 -3.15 2.10 19.08
N GLY A 75 -4.25 2.85 19.03
CA GLY A 75 -5.60 2.39 18.81
C GLY A 75 -6.26 3.34 17.84
N ILE A 76 -6.25 2.95 16.56
CA ILE A 76 -7.18 3.35 15.50
C ILE A 76 -7.94 4.65 15.80
N VAL A 77 -7.30 5.78 15.53
CA VAL A 77 -8.07 7.02 15.37
C VAL A 77 -8.66 6.94 13.97
N THR A 78 -9.90 6.45 13.88
CA THR A 78 -10.70 6.29 12.64
C THR A 78 -11.19 7.62 12.04
N SER A 79 -10.81 8.77 12.62
CA SER A 79 -11.19 10.09 12.12
C SER A 79 -10.03 11.08 12.21
N ALA A 80 -9.47 11.46 11.06
CA ALA A 80 -8.82 12.77 10.96
C ALA A 80 -9.88 13.70 10.38
N THR A 81 -10.43 14.58 11.19
CA THR A 81 -11.36 15.61 10.74
C THR A 81 -10.53 16.73 10.09
N GLU A 82 -10.18 16.58 8.81
CA GLU A 82 -9.79 17.72 7.98
C GLU A 82 -11.08 18.45 7.59
N GLY A 83 -11.40 19.54 8.29
CA GLY A 83 -12.42 20.54 7.90
C GLY A 83 -13.74 20.00 7.33
N SER A 84 -14.73 19.80 8.19
CA SER A 84 -16.16 19.62 7.85
C SER A 84 -16.59 18.39 7.01
N VAL A 85 -15.70 17.48 6.63
CA VAL A 85 -16.10 16.22 5.96
C VAL A 85 -15.56 15.03 6.74
N SER A 86 -16.31 14.62 7.77
CA SER A 86 -16.11 13.33 8.44
C SER A 86 -16.67 12.22 7.56
N VAL A 87 -15.85 11.63 6.70
CA VAL A 87 -16.21 10.35 6.06
C VAL A 87 -15.90 9.24 7.05
N SER A 88 -16.93 8.77 7.74
CA SER A 88 -16.87 7.55 8.54
C SER A 88 -16.80 6.36 7.58
N PHE A 89 -15.59 5.93 7.22
CA PHE A 89 -15.41 4.69 6.48
C PHE A 89 -15.82 3.53 7.41
N ALA A 90 -16.83 2.77 7.01
CA ALA A 90 -17.20 1.55 7.72
C ALA A 90 -15.96 0.64 7.78
N THR A 91 -15.54 0.27 8.99
CA THR A 91 -14.39 -0.62 9.18
C THR A 91 -14.61 -1.88 8.37
N PRO A 92 -13.79 -2.16 7.34
CA PRO A 92 -13.96 -3.38 6.57
C PRO A 92 -13.76 -4.57 7.52
N THR A 93 -14.60 -5.59 7.40
CA THR A 93 -14.43 -6.86 8.12
C THR A 93 -13.24 -7.61 7.51
N THR A 94 -12.04 -7.09 7.73
CA THR A 94 -10.78 -7.64 7.24
C THR A 94 -10.41 -8.87 8.06
N LYS A 95 -10.01 -9.94 7.38
CA LYS A 95 -9.59 -11.18 8.06
C LYS A 95 -8.17 -11.08 8.61
N ASP A 96 -7.35 -10.18 8.04
CA ASP A 96 -5.93 -10.05 8.35
C ASP A 96 -5.58 -8.68 8.95
N ALA A 97 -4.68 -8.69 9.94
CA ALA A 97 -4.21 -7.48 10.61
C ALA A 97 -3.49 -6.50 9.66
N TRP A 98 -2.89 -7.01 8.58
CA TRP A 98 -2.25 -6.20 7.54
C TRP A 98 -3.25 -5.41 6.71
N GLU A 99 -4.33 -6.06 6.27
CA GLU A 99 -5.42 -5.40 5.54
C GLU A 99 -6.08 -4.33 6.42
N PHE A 100 -6.29 -4.67 7.69
CA PHE A 100 -6.81 -3.73 8.69
C PHE A 100 -5.91 -2.49 8.83
N TRP A 101 -4.60 -2.70 8.93
CA TRP A 101 -3.63 -1.61 9.06
C TRP A 101 -3.63 -0.70 7.83
N LEU A 102 -3.61 -1.26 6.62
CA LEU A 102 -3.71 -0.49 5.39
C LEU A 102 -5.04 0.28 5.28
N ALA A 103 -6.14 -0.31 5.76
CA ALA A 103 -7.46 0.33 5.78
C ALA A 103 -7.56 1.54 6.71
N SER A 104 -6.58 1.78 7.59
CA SER A 104 -6.58 2.93 8.52
C SER A 104 -6.38 4.29 7.84
N SER A 105 -6.04 4.32 6.54
CA SER A 105 -5.85 5.54 5.76
C SER A 105 -6.37 5.39 4.33
N PRO A 106 -6.76 6.49 3.66
CA PRO A 106 -7.17 6.44 2.25
C PRO A 106 -6.04 5.96 1.33
N TYR A 107 -4.78 6.32 1.63
CA TYR A 107 -3.61 5.93 0.84
C TYR A 107 -3.32 4.42 0.94
N GLY A 108 -3.50 3.84 2.13
CA GLY A 108 -3.36 2.40 2.34
C GLY A 108 -4.47 1.59 1.66
N LEU A 109 -5.70 2.11 1.58
CA LEU A 109 -6.77 1.49 0.77
C LEU A 109 -6.45 1.50 -0.72
N GLN A 110 -5.90 2.61 -1.24
CA GLN A 110 -5.46 2.69 -2.64
C GLN A 110 -4.30 1.73 -2.92
N LEU A 111 -3.34 1.63 -2.00
CA LEU A 111 -2.24 0.66 -2.10
C LEU A 111 -2.78 -0.77 -2.10
N TRP A 112 -3.73 -1.09 -1.23
CA TRP A 112 -4.35 -2.41 -1.17
C TRP A 112 -5.08 -2.75 -2.47
N ALA A 113 -5.85 -1.82 -3.03
CA ALA A 113 -6.50 -2.00 -4.34
C ALA A 113 -5.47 -2.26 -5.46
N LEU A 114 -4.35 -1.52 -5.47
CA LEU A 114 -3.27 -1.71 -6.43
C LEU A 114 -2.61 -3.09 -6.29
N LEU A 115 -2.31 -3.52 -5.06
CA LEU A 115 -1.75 -4.85 -4.80
C LEU A 115 -2.73 -5.96 -5.18
N GLN A 116 -4.02 -5.78 -4.91
CA GLN A 116 -5.06 -6.73 -5.27
C GLN A 116 -5.22 -6.85 -6.80
N GLN A 117 -5.09 -5.74 -7.53
CA GLN A 117 -5.07 -5.73 -9.00
C GLN A 117 -3.85 -6.47 -9.58
N LEU A 118 -2.68 -6.34 -8.96
CA LEU A 118 -1.48 -7.05 -9.37
C LEU A 118 -1.56 -8.56 -9.05
N GLY A 119 -2.21 -8.91 -7.92
CA GLY A 119 -2.43 -10.29 -7.51
C GLY A 119 -3.53 -11.01 -8.29
N SER A 120 -4.57 -10.29 -8.73
CA SER A 120 -5.69 -10.87 -9.51
C SER A 120 -5.30 -11.22 -10.96
N GLY A 121 -4.14 -10.73 -11.43
CA GLY A 121 -3.59 -11.03 -12.74
C GLY A 121 -3.08 -12.46 -12.95
N GLY A 122 -3.29 -13.37 -11.98
CA GLY A 122 -3.15 -14.83 -12.04
C GLY A 122 -2.15 -15.41 -13.05
N LEU A 123 -1.13 -16.13 -12.57
CA LEU A 123 -0.24 -16.91 -13.44
C LEU A 123 -1.05 -17.95 -14.23
N PHE A 124 -1.37 -17.64 -15.49
CA PHE A 124 -1.89 -18.63 -16.42
C PHE A 124 -0.71 -19.47 -16.92
N ILE A 125 -0.31 -20.48 -16.17
CA ILE A 125 0.50 -21.60 -16.69
C ILE A 125 -0.47 -22.58 -17.35
N GLY A 126 -1.25 -22.10 -18.31
CA GLY A 126 -2.15 -22.91 -19.12
C GLY A 126 -1.44 -23.32 -20.40
N GLY A 127 -0.42 -24.15 -20.23
CA GLY A 127 0.37 -24.71 -21.32
C GLY A 127 0.96 -26.04 -20.90
N LEU A 128 0.13 -26.93 -20.31
CA LEU A 128 0.52 -28.34 -20.24
C LEU A 128 0.96 -28.80 -21.64
N PRO A 129 1.95 -29.71 -21.75
CA PRO A 129 2.54 -30.15 -23.03
C PRO A 129 1.54 -30.83 -23.99
N GLU A 130 0.26 -30.88 -23.64
CA GLU A 130 -0.87 -31.34 -24.44
C GLU A 130 -1.01 -30.61 -25.79
N ARG A 131 -0.48 -29.38 -25.92
CA ARG A 131 -0.40 -28.68 -27.22
C ARG A 131 0.84 -29.04 -28.05
N SER A 132 1.86 -29.63 -27.42
CA SER A 132 3.14 -29.99 -28.05
C SER A 132 3.28 -31.50 -28.33
N ALA A 133 2.35 -32.33 -27.85
CA ALA A 133 2.40 -33.78 -28.03
C ALA A 133 1.21 -34.28 -28.86
N VAL A 134 1.46 -34.69 -30.10
CA VAL A 134 0.49 -35.35 -31.00
C VAL A 134 0.17 -36.79 -30.54
N ARG A 135 0.81 -37.32 -29.49
CA ARG A 135 0.55 -38.70 -29.00
C ARG A 135 0.40 -38.75 -27.48
N LYS A 136 -0.73 -39.35 -27.08
CA LYS A 136 -1.20 -39.71 -25.73
C LYS A 136 -0.06 -40.00 -24.74
N VAL A 137 0.10 -39.15 -23.72
CA VAL A 137 1.01 -39.41 -22.59
C VAL A 137 0.34 -40.43 -21.65
N GLY A 138 0.83 -41.67 -21.73
CA GLY A 138 0.86 -42.65 -20.64
C GLY A 138 -0.43 -42.88 -19.84
N GLY A 139 -1.41 -43.56 -20.44
CA GLY A 139 -2.42 -44.28 -19.67
C GLY A 139 -2.04 -45.76 -19.56
N VAL A 140 -1.65 -46.21 -18.37
CA VAL A 140 -1.66 -47.64 -18.01
C VAL A 140 -2.88 -47.85 -17.14
N PHE A 141 -3.80 -48.69 -17.61
CA PHE A 141 -4.87 -49.21 -16.76
C PHE A 141 -4.28 -50.33 -15.90
N LEU A 142 -4.34 -50.17 -14.59
CA LEU A 142 -4.43 -51.29 -13.64
C LEU A 142 -5.88 -51.34 -13.14
#